data_AF-A0A0S2CGC2-F1
#
_entry.id   AF-A0A0S2CGC2-F1
#
_cell.length_a   1.000
_cell.length_b   1.000
_cell.length_c   1.000
_cell.angle_alpha   90.00
_cell.angle_beta   90.00
_cell.angle_gamma   90.00
#
_symmetry.space_group_name_H-M   'P 1'
#
loop_
_entity.id
_entity.type
_entity.pdbx_description
1 polymer ?
#
loop_
_entity_poly.entity_id
_entity_poly.type
_entity_poly.pdbx_seq_one_letter_code
_entity_poly.pdbx_strand_id
1 'polypeptide(L)'
;MFHVCFGVSEEYIKYAMVCIKSIIDNVKNVDKNVENDKFVFHIFTENCTVLIQDKINKTINELNQIYPCEIFLHFVEIDEFKNFSRVPWSNHAAMFYKIQAPKILHDIDKILFLGADTLCVDDIRELFDLDLKDNIIVAAWDCCNYQGYVRRVSCNDLSREDLIFYDSYYCINNDVMLINVKEWLKNNIEEKCAYYLTNYFRCISFGNRT
;
A
#
# COMPACT_ATOMS: atom_id res chain seq x y z
N MET A 1 -2.29 -18.42 4.22
CA MET A 1 -1.46 -17.65 3.27
C MET A 1 -1.51 -16.19 3.66
N PHE A 2 -0.39 -15.50 3.63
CA PHE A 2 -0.27 -14.09 4.00
C PHE A 2 -0.04 -13.26 2.74
N HIS A 3 -1.04 -12.50 2.32
CA HIS A 3 -0.98 -11.70 1.09
C HIS A 3 -0.44 -10.31 1.38
N VAL A 4 0.74 -10.00 0.84
CA VAL A 4 1.44 -8.72 1.04
C VAL A 4 1.58 -8.02 -0.31
N CYS A 5 1.21 -6.75 -0.38
CA CYS A 5 1.14 -5.97 -1.61
C CYS A 5 2.13 -4.80 -1.60
N PHE A 6 2.75 -4.54 -2.75
CA PHE A 6 3.60 -3.38 -3.01
C PHE A 6 3.16 -2.69 -4.29
N GLY A 7 3.16 -1.36 -4.29
CA GLY A 7 2.97 -0.54 -5.49
C GLY A 7 4.25 0.23 -5.80
N VAL A 8 4.95 -0.16 -6.87
CA VAL A 8 6.27 0.39 -7.22
C VAL A 8 6.39 0.56 -8.72
N SER A 9 7.21 1.53 -9.14
CA SER A 9 7.76 1.53 -10.49
C SER A 9 8.88 0.51 -10.61
N GLU A 10 9.27 0.18 -11.85
CA GLU A 10 10.32 -0.81 -12.11
C GLU A 10 11.63 -0.53 -11.34
N GLU A 11 12.06 0.73 -11.29
CA GLU A 11 13.31 1.12 -10.61
C GLU A 11 13.24 0.98 -9.08
N TYR A 12 12.02 0.91 -8.52
CA TYR A 12 11.78 0.71 -7.09
C TYR A 12 11.55 -0.76 -6.69
N ILE A 13 11.39 -1.68 -7.65
CA ILE A 13 11.23 -3.12 -7.39
C ILE A 13 12.35 -3.64 -6.48
N LYS A 14 13.59 -3.20 -6.70
CA LYS A 14 14.74 -3.62 -5.87
C LYS A 14 14.58 -3.28 -4.38
N TYR A 15 13.87 -2.21 -4.03
CA TYR A 15 13.62 -1.83 -2.65
C TYR A 15 12.48 -2.66 -2.04
N ALA A 16 11.41 -2.92 -2.83
CA ALA A 16 10.39 -3.88 -2.44
C ALA A 16 10.99 -5.28 -2.16
N MET A 17 11.96 -5.72 -2.97
CA MET A 17 12.68 -6.98 -2.73
C MET A 17 13.49 -6.98 -1.44
N VAL A 18 14.06 -5.85 -1.01
CA VAL A 18 14.73 -5.71 0.29
C VAL A 18 13.72 -5.82 1.43
N CYS A 19 12.55 -5.16 1.30
CA CYS A 19 11.47 -5.30 2.28
C CYS A 19 10.99 -6.76 2.38
N ILE A 20 10.72 -7.42 1.26
CA ILE A 20 10.36 -8.85 1.19
C ILE A 20 11.39 -9.72 1.89
N LYS A 21 12.69 -9.49 1.63
CA LYS A 21 13.77 -10.21 2.31
C LYS A 21 13.71 -9.99 3.83
N SER A 22 13.51 -8.76 4.28
CA SER A 22 13.39 -8.45 5.71
C SER A 22 12.18 -9.13 6.37
N ILE A 23 11.06 -9.26 5.67
CA ILE A 23 9.88 -9.99 6.15
C ILE A 23 10.24 -11.46 6.37
N ILE A 24 10.82 -12.10 5.35
CA ILE A 24 11.17 -13.52 5.38
C ILE A 24 12.23 -13.83 6.44
N ASP A 25 13.21 -12.95 6.63
CA ASP A 25 14.28 -13.12 7.62
C ASP A 25 13.79 -13.02 9.08
N ASN A 26 12.65 -12.37 9.32
CA ASN A 26 12.11 -12.16 10.65
C ASN A 26 10.96 -13.12 11.01
N VAL A 27 10.67 -14.13 10.18
CA VAL A 27 9.68 -15.15 10.51
C VAL A 27 10.17 -16.01 11.69
N LYS A 28 9.31 -16.15 12.71
CA LYS A 28 9.61 -16.91 13.94
C LYS A 28 8.85 -18.23 13.98
N ASN A 29 9.27 -19.19 14.79
CA ASN A 29 8.50 -20.41 15.11
C ASN A 29 7.87 -21.13 13.89
N VAL A 30 8.66 -21.42 12.85
CA VAL A 30 8.16 -22.06 11.62
C VAL A 30 7.68 -23.48 11.89
N ASP A 31 6.36 -23.71 11.83
CA ASP A 31 5.76 -25.04 11.88
C ASP A 31 5.52 -25.56 10.45
N LYS A 32 6.33 -26.53 10.05
CA LYS A 32 6.27 -27.13 8.71
C LYS A 32 5.02 -27.98 8.47
N ASN A 33 4.20 -28.23 9.48
CA ASN A 33 2.98 -29.03 9.37
C ASN A 33 1.73 -28.19 9.08
N VAL A 34 1.83 -26.86 9.14
CA VAL A 34 0.69 -25.97 8.87
C VAL A 34 0.54 -25.82 7.36
N GLU A 35 -0.52 -26.39 6.82
CA GLU A 35 -0.88 -26.21 5.42
C GLU A 35 -1.21 -24.74 5.15
N ASN A 36 -0.78 -24.22 3.99
CA ASN A 36 -0.97 -22.83 3.58
C ASN A 36 -0.24 -21.75 4.43
N ASP A 37 0.74 -22.13 5.25
CA ASP A 37 1.65 -21.21 5.96
C ASP A 37 2.76 -20.70 5.02
N LYS A 38 2.39 -19.79 4.12
CA LYS A 38 3.30 -19.15 3.16
C LYS A 38 2.97 -17.69 2.94
N PHE A 39 3.98 -16.90 2.58
CA PHE A 39 3.77 -15.54 2.07
C PHE A 39 3.48 -15.55 0.57
N VAL A 40 2.54 -14.71 0.15
CA VAL A 40 2.28 -14.42 -1.26
C VAL A 40 2.44 -12.92 -1.46
N PHE A 41 3.49 -12.54 -2.16
CA PHE A 41 3.80 -11.14 -2.44
C PHE A 41 3.21 -10.74 -3.79
N HIS A 42 2.56 -9.58 -3.84
CA HIS A 42 1.96 -9.01 -5.03
C HIS A 42 2.65 -7.68 -5.32
N ILE A 43 3.38 -7.59 -6.43
CA ILE A 43 4.06 -6.37 -6.85
C ILE A 43 3.27 -5.79 -8.02
N PHE A 44 2.61 -4.67 -7.77
CA PHE A 44 1.94 -3.87 -8.80
C PHE A 44 2.97 -2.90 -9.40
N THR A 45 3.14 -2.95 -10.72
CA THR A 45 4.11 -2.16 -11.48
C THR A 45 3.61 -1.90 -12.90
N GLU A 46 4.05 -0.84 -13.57
CA GLU A 46 3.70 -0.57 -14.97
C GLU A 46 4.45 -1.48 -15.96
N ASN A 47 5.66 -1.88 -15.58
CA ASN A 47 6.52 -2.71 -16.40
C ASN A 47 7.55 -3.44 -15.53
N CYS A 48 8.22 -4.42 -16.14
CA CYS A 48 9.31 -5.16 -15.53
C CYS A 48 10.09 -5.87 -16.63
N THR A 49 11.33 -5.48 -16.85
CA THR A 49 12.24 -6.08 -17.83
C THR A 49 12.57 -7.52 -17.47
N VAL A 50 12.85 -8.34 -18.48
CA VAL A 50 13.25 -9.75 -18.31
C VAL A 50 14.43 -9.89 -17.33
N LEU A 51 15.40 -8.97 -17.40
CA LEU A 51 16.54 -8.96 -16.49
C LEU A 51 16.14 -8.80 -15.01
N ILE A 52 15.13 -7.97 -14.72
CA ILE A 52 14.62 -7.80 -13.36
C ILE A 52 13.78 -9.01 -12.96
N GLN A 53 12.96 -9.56 -13.86
CA GLN A 53 12.21 -10.79 -13.60
C GLN A 53 13.14 -11.97 -13.25
N ASP A 54 14.26 -12.14 -13.97
CA ASP A 54 15.26 -13.18 -13.68
C ASP A 54 15.89 -13.01 -12.29
N LYS A 55 16.18 -11.76 -11.89
CA LYS A 55 16.68 -11.45 -10.55
C LYS A 55 15.65 -11.78 -9.47
N ILE A 56 14.39 -11.40 -9.68
CA ILE A 56 13.28 -11.74 -8.78
C ILE A 56 13.20 -13.26 -8.62
N ASN A 57 13.15 -14.01 -9.72
CA ASN A 57 13.06 -15.48 -9.71
C ASN A 57 14.23 -16.13 -8.95
N LYS A 58 15.45 -15.62 -9.16
CA LYS A 58 16.61 -16.08 -8.40
C LYS A 58 16.45 -15.82 -6.90
N THR A 59 16.03 -14.62 -6.52
CA THR A 59 15.81 -14.26 -5.12
C THR A 59 14.68 -15.08 -4.49
N ILE A 60 13.59 -15.38 -5.22
CA ILE A 60 12.52 -16.27 -4.74
C ILE A 60 13.07 -17.64 -4.36
N ASN A 61 13.96 -18.22 -5.16
CA ASN A 61 14.56 -19.52 -4.86
C ASN A 61 15.39 -19.49 -3.57
N GLU A 62 16.11 -18.38 -3.32
CA GLU A 62 16.90 -18.17 -2.10
C GLU A 62 15.98 -17.97 -0.88
N LEU A 63 14.92 -17.17 -1.01
CA LEU A 63 13.95 -16.92 0.07
C LEU A 63 13.18 -18.17 0.48
N ASN A 64 12.79 -19.00 -0.48
CA ASN A 64 12.09 -20.27 -0.22
C ASN A 64 12.94 -21.28 0.59
N GLN A 65 14.25 -21.08 0.72
CA GLN A 65 15.09 -21.87 1.63
C GLN A 65 14.86 -21.51 3.11
N ILE A 66 14.32 -20.32 3.37
CA ILE A 66 14.10 -19.78 4.72
C ILE A 66 12.65 -19.99 5.11
N TYR A 67 11.72 -19.51 4.29
CA TYR A 67 10.29 -19.64 4.51
C TYR A 67 9.53 -19.67 3.17
N PRO A 68 8.48 -20.49 3.03
CA PRO A 68 7.75 -20.59 1.77
C PRO A 68 7.18 -19.23 1.30
N CYS A 69 7.50 -18.86 0.06
CA CYS A 69 6.99 -17.64 -0.53
C CYS A 69 6.83 -17.69 -2.05
N GLU A 70 5.85 -16.94 -2.54
CA GLU A 70 5.61 -16.69 -3.97
C GLU A 70 5.58 -15.18 -4.23
N ILE A 71 5.94 -14.77 -5.45
CA ILE A 71 5.83 -13.36 -5.88
C ILE A 71 5.09 -13.33 -7.21
N PHE A 72 4.05 -12.53 -7.29
CA PHE A 72 3.27 -12.27 -8.50
C PHE A 72 3.46 -10.81 -8.93
N LEU A 73 3.77 -10.62 -10.22
CA LEU A 73 3.80 -9.29 -10.84
C LEU A 73 2.43 -8.99 -11.44
N HIS A 74 1.88 -7.83 -11.09
CA HIS A 74 0.62 -7.30 -11.61
C HIS A 74 0.92 -6.06 -12.43
N PHE A 75 0.71 -6.13 -13.74
CA PHE A 75 0.98 -5.01 -14.63
C PHE A 75 -0.21 -4.04 -14.66
N VAL A 76 0.04 -2.78 -14.33
CA VAL A 76 -1.00 -1.75 -14.20
C VAL A 76 -0.77 -0.61 -15.19
N GLU A 77 -1.83 -0.21 -15.88
CA GLU A 77 -1.78 0.89 -16.84
C GLU A 77 -1.75 2.25 -16.14
N ILE A 78 -0.65 3.00 -16.30
CA ILE A 78 -0.45 4.30 -15.65
C ILE A 78 -1.55 5.32 -16.03
N ASP A 79 -2.06 5.23 -17.25
CA ASP A 79 -3.04 6.16 -17.81
C ASP A 79 -4.37 6.16 -17.06
N GLU A 80 -4.68 5.12 -16.30
CA GLU A 80 -5.85 5.07 -15.42
C GLU A 80 -5.79 6.14 -14.30
N PHE A 81 -4.58 6.58 -13.95
CA PHE A 81 -4.32 7.54 -12.88
C PHE A 81 -3.95 8.94 -13.39
N LYS A 82 -4.04 9.21 -14.70
CA LYS A 82 -3.58 10.48 -15.29
C LYS A 82 -4.28 11.72 -14.74
N ASN A 83 -5.53 11.57 -14.32
CA ASN A 83 -6.35 12.65 -13.77
C ASN A 83 -6.29 12.76 -12.24
N PHE A 84 -5.44 11.98 -11.58
CA PHE A 84 -5.30 12.04 -10.13
C PHE A 84 -4.34 13.15 -9.74
N SER A 85 -4.72 13.92 -8.73
CA SER A 85 -3.90 14.95 -8.13
C SER A 85 -2.66 14.32 -7.49
N ARG A 86 -1.48 14.82 -7.85
CA ARG A 86 -0.19 14.32 -7.38
C ARG A 86 0.43 15.27 -6.37
N VAL A 87 1.24 14.73 -5.47
CA VAL A 87 2.03 15.53 -4.54
C VAL A 87 3.30 16.01 -5.22
N PRO A 88 3.82 17.21 -4.92
CA PRO A 88 4.97 17.77 -5.64
C PRO A 88 6.26 16.94 -5.56
N TRP A 89 6.42 16.12 -4.52
CA TRP A 89 7.60 15.28 -4.31
C TRP A 89 7.48 13.87 -4.92
N SER A 90 6.32 13.50 -5.47
CA SER A 90 6.14 12.21 -6.15
C SER A 90 5.12 12.34 -7.28
N ASN A 91 5.62 12.20 -8.51
CA ASN A 91 4.80 12.25 -9.72
C ASN A 91 4.50 10.87 -10.32
N HIS A 92 4.94 9.77 -9.69
CA HIS A 92 4.76 8.44 -10.25
C HIS A 92 3.39 7.83 -9.89
N ALA A 93 2.74 7.11 -10.81
CA ALA A 93 1.41 6.52 -10.58
C ALA A 93 1.42 5.38 -9.57
N ALA A 94 2.59 4.77 -9.34
CA ALA A 94 2.76 3.65 -8.43
C ALA A 94 2.21 3.88 -7.01
N MET A 95 2.21 5.12 -6.53
CA MET A 95 1.62 5.48 -5.23
C MET A 95 0.11 5.18 -5.14
N PHE A 96 -0.58 5.08 -6.27
CA PHE A 96 -2.02 4.84 -6.36
C PHE A 96 -2.39 3.36 -6.56
N TYR A 97 -1.44 2.48 -6.88
CA TYR A 97 -1.73 1.06 -7.12
C TYR A 97 -2.39 0.38 -5.91
N LYS A 98 -2.12 0.87 -4.69
CA LYS A 98 -2.79 0.43 -3.45
C LYS A 98 -4.32 0.52 -3.51
N ILE A 99 -4.85 1.47 -4.29
CA ILE A 99 -6.29 1.73 -4.39
C ILE A 99 -6.98 0.63 -5.21
N GLN A 100 -6.30 0.09 -6.22
CA GLN A 100 -6.82 -0.96 -7.12
C GLN A 100 -6.54 -2.37 -6.63
N ALA A 101 -5.54 -2.55 -5.75
CA ALA A 101 -5.13 -3.87 -5.28
C ALA A 101 -6.30 -4.74 -4.78
N PRO A 102 -7.26 -4.25 -3.96
CA PRO A 102 -8.40 -5.06 -3.51
C PRO A 102 -9.32 -5.55 -4.63
N LYS A 103 -9.46 -4.79 -5.72
CA LYS A 103 -10.29 -5.18 -6.88
C LYS A 103 -9.59 -6.23 -7.73
N ILE A 104 -8.29 -6.09 -7.93
CA ILE A 104 -7.48 -7.09 -8.63
C ILE A 104 -7.43 -8.40 -7.81
N LEU A 105 -7.36 -8.28 -6.49
CA LEU A 105 -7.26 -9.38 -5.53
C LEU A 105 -8.58 -9.70 -4.83
N HIS A 106 -9.71 -9.61 -5.57
CA HIS A 106 -11.06 -9.67 -5.00
C HIS A 106 -11.42 -10.98 -4.30
N ASP A 107 -10.72 -12.07 -4.59
CA ASP A 107 -10.91 -13.39 -3.98
C ASP A 107 -10.12 -13.58 -2.67
N ILE A 108 -9.32 -12.59 -2.24
CA ILE A 108 -8.51 -12.65 -1.03
C ILE A 108 -9.21 -11.89 0.09
N ASP A 109 -9.31 -12.46 1.30
CA ASP A 109 -10.02 -11.83 2.42
C ASP A 109 -9.29 -10.59 2.98
N LYS A 110 -7.98 -10.70 3.21
CA LYS A 110 -7.13 -9.64 3.78
C LYS A 110 -5.84 -9.50 2.99
N ILE A 111 -5.48 -8.25 2.69
CA ILE A 111 -4.17 -7.91 2.11
C ILE A 111 -3.45 -6.90 3.00
N LEU A 112 -2.15 -7.09 3.20
CA LEU A 112 -1.30 -6.09 3.85
C LEU A 112 -0.57 -5.28 2.77
N PHE A 113 -0.90 -4.01 2.63
CA PHE A 113 -0.16 -3.12 1.74
C PHE A 113 1.03 -2.50 2.47
N LEU A 114 2.21 -2.58 1.87
CA LEU A 114 3.46 -2.03 2.39
C LEU A 114 4.11 -1.03 1.43
N GLY A 115 4.67 0.05 1.98
CA GLY A 115 5.59 0.94 1.28
C GLY A 115 6.91 0.22 0.95
N ALA A 116 7.47 0.46 -0.23
CA ALA A 116 8.71 -0.22 -0.66
C ALA A 116 9.96 0.25 0.10
N ASP A 117 9.84 1.35 0.84
CA ASP A 117 10.85 1.94 1.74
C ASP A 117 10.70 1.49 3.20
N THR A 118 9.87 0.47 3.46
CA THR A 118 9.72 -0.13 4.79
C THR A 118 10.76 -1.23 5.05
N LEU A 119 11.14 -1.42 6.31
CA LEU A 119 12.00 -2.51 6.77
C LEU A 119 11.29 -3.25 7.91
N CYS A 120 10.96 -4.52 7.71
CA CYS A 120 10.33 -5.34 8.74
C CYS A 120 11.41 -5.90 9.67
N VAL A 121 11.22 -5.71 10.98
CA VAL A 121 12.18 -6.12 12.03
C VAL A 121 11.59 -7.15 13.00
N ASP A 122 10.37 -7.62 12.71
CA ASP A 122 9.70 -8.69 13.46
C ASP A 122 8.71 -9.42 12.54
N ASP A 123 8.12 -10.50 13.04
CA ASP A 123 7.19 -11.38 12.35
C ASP A 123 5.84 -10.70 12.14
N ILE A 124 5.57 -10.29 10.90
CA ILE A 124 4.35 -9.55 10.55
C ILE A 124 3.11 -10.45 10.40
N ARG A 125 3.22 -11.77 10.57
CA ARG A 125 2.06 -12.67 10.44
C ARG A 125 0.97 -12.35 11.46
N GLU A 126 1.35 -11.87 12.64
CA GLU A 126 0.42 -11.44 13.69
C GLU A 126 -0.56 -10.34 13.22
N LEU A 127 -0.18 -9.53 12.23
CA LEU A 127 -1.07 -8.51 11.67
C LEU A 127 -2.29 -9.15 11.00
N PHE A 128 -2.11 -10.31 10.37
CA PHE A 128 -3.20 -11.00 9.66
C PHE A 128 -4.21 -11.63 10.62
N ASP A 129 -3.83 -11.86 11.89
CA ASP A 129 -4.70 -12.39 12.94
C ASP A 129 -5.65 -11.33 13.52
N LEU A 130 -5.42 -10.05 13.23
CA LEU A 130 -6.28 -8.96 13.69
C LEU A 130 -7.72 -9.14 13.18
N ASP A 131 -8.68 -9.11 14.11
CA ASP A 131 -10.11 -9.07 13.79
C ASP A 131 -10.52 -7.66 13.35
N LEU A 132 -10.65 -7.49 12.03
CA LEU A 132 -11.06 -6.23 11.41
C LEU A 132 -12.56 -5.94 11.62
N LYS A 133 -13.38 -6.95 11.94
CA LYS A 133 -14.85 -6.84 11.93
C LYS A 133 -15.33 -6.19 10.62
N ASP A 134 -16.12 -5.12 10.74
CA ASP A 134 -16.64 -4.34 9.62
C ASP A 134 -15.73 -3.16 9.24
N ASN A 135 -14.53 -3.04 9.81
CA ASN A 135 -13.59 -2.00 9.42
C ASN A 135 -12.96 -2.30 8.06
N ILE A 136 -12.87 -1.27 7.22
CA ILE A 136 -12.29 -1.35 5.87
C ILE A 136 -10.78 -1.59 5.94
N ILE A 137 -10.10 -0.90 6.86
CA ILE A 137 -8.65 -1.00 7.06
C ILE A 137 -8.28 -0.91 8.53
N VAL A 138 -7.08 -1.38 8.87
CA VAL A 138 -6.31 -1.00 10.06
C VAL A 138 -4.96 -0.45 9.61
N ALA A 139 -4.57 0.68 10.18
CA ALA A 139 -3.32 1.36 9.88
C ALA A 139 -2.84 2.15 11.11
N ALA A 140 -1.54 2.42 11.19
CA ALA A 140 -0.99 3.29 12.22
C ALA A 140 -1.37 4.76 11.97
N TRP A 141 -1.52 5.55 13.04
CA TRP A 141 -1.64 7.00 12.90
C TRP A 141 -0.35 7.59 12.32
N ASP A 142 -0.50 8.58 11.44
CA ASP A 142 0.60 9.37 10.91
C ASP A 142 1.13 10.28 12.01
N CYS A 143 2.36 10.00 12.44
CA CYS A 143 3.05 10.68 13.54
C CYS A 143 3.32 12.17 13.29
N CYS A 144 3.12 12.66 12.05
CA CYS A 144 3.24 14.07 11.73
C CYS A 144 2.01 14.90 12.17
N ASN A 145 0.93 14.26 12.64
CA ASN A 145 -0.26 14.96 13.12
C ASN A 145 -0.28 15.07 14.64
N TYR A 146 -0.73 16.22 15.14
CA TYR A 146 -0.87 16.51 16.56
C TYR A 146 -2.28 17.01 16.88
N GLN A 147 -2.66 17.01 18.15
CA GLN A 147 -3.98 17.46 18.59
C GLN A 147 -4.24 18.92 18.18
N GLY A 148 -5.35 19.15 17.49
CA GLY A 148 -5.69 20.48 16.93
C GLY A 148 -5.02 20.79 15.58
N TYR A 149 -4.27 19.85 15.00
CA TYR A 149 -3.78 19.99 13.64
C TYR A 149 -4.95 19.94 12.63
N VAL A 150 -4.98 20.93 11.74
CA VAL A 150 -6.02 21.06 10.71
C VAL A 150 -5.41 20.80 9.35
N ARG A 151 -5.90 19.78 8.63
CA ARG A 151 -5.56 19.56 7.22
C ARG A 151 -6.59 20.23 6.34
N ARG A 152 -6.10 20.89 5.29
CA ARG A 152 -6.92 21.48 4.23
C ARG A 152 -6.54 20.84 2.92
N VAL A 153 -7.55 20.54 2.11
CA VAL A 153 -7.39 20.01 0.76
C VAL A 153 -8.26 20.88 -0.13
N SER A 154 -7.64 21.53 -1.11
CA SER A 154 -8.35 22.51 -1.93
C SER A 154 -9.13 21.84 -3.04
N CYS A 155 -10.33 22.35 -3.32
CA CYS A 155 -11.12 21.88 -4.43
C CYS A 155 -10.56 22.42 -5.74
N ASN A 156 -10.51 21.58 -6.78
CA ASN A 156 -10.12 22.00 -8.12
C ASN A 156 -11.23 22.85 -8.79
N ASP A 157 -12.46 22.76 -8.29
CA ASP A 157 -13.61 23.56 -8.71
C ASP A 157 -13.80 24.75 -7.76
N LEU A 158 -13.53 25.96 -8.24
CA LEU A 158 -13.63 27.21 -7.47
C LEU A 158 -15.05 27.54 -6.99
N SER A 159 -16.08 26.87 -7.53
CA SER A 159 -17.46 27.03 -7.08
C SER A 159 -17.81 26.16 -5.86
N ARG A 160 -16.89 25.29 -5.44
CA ARG A 160 -17.08 24.35 -4.34
C ARG A 160 -16.11 24.63 -3.19
N GLU A 161 -16.52 24.24 -1.99
CA GLU A 161 -15.70 24.44 -0.79
C GLU A 161 -14.54 23.44 -0.70
N ASP A 162 -13.43 23.92 -0.14
CA ASP A 162 -12.29 23.13 0.28
C ASP A 162 -12.67 22.13 1.38
N LEU A 163 -11.99 20.99 1.46
CA LEU A 163 -12.15 20.05 2.56
C LEU A 163 -11.28 20.47 3.73
N ILE A 164 -11.89 20.59 4.91
CA ILE A 164 -11.21 20.95 6.16
C ILE A 164 -11.40 19.83 7.18
N PHE A 165 -10.28 19.23 7.59
CA PHE A 165 -10.23 18.17 8.59
C PHE A 165 -9.73 18.74 9.91
N TYR A 166 -10.66 19.14 10.78
CA TYR A 166 -10.34 19.78 12.07
C TYR A 166 -9.68 18.83 13.08
N ASP A 167 -9.91 17.53 12.91
CA ASP A 167 -9.34 16.48 13.76
C ASP A 167 -8.39 15.60 12.94
N SER A 168 -7.35 16.21 12.38
CA SER A 168 -6.36 15.49 11.58
C SER A 168 -5.42 14.64 12.42
N TYR A 169 -5.56 14.64 13.75
CA TYR A 169 -4.79 13.80 14.66
C TYR A 169 -4.93 12.31 14.31
N TYR A 170 -6.13 11.90 13.88
CA TYR A 170 -6.42 10.51 13.51
C TYR A 170 -6.09 10.17 12.04
N CYS A 171 -5.41 11.05 11.30
CA CYS A 171 -4.93 10.70 9.97
C CYS A 171 -3.95 9.53 10.07
N ILE A 172 -4.09 8.57 9.16
CA ILE A 172 -3.26 7.36 9.10
C ILE A 172 -2.02 7.58 8.24
N ASN A 173 -0.95 6.84 8.55
CA ASN A 173 0.07 6.54 7.55
C ASN A 173 -0.48 5.46 6.62
N ASN A 174 -0.24 5.60 5.31
CA ASN A 174 -0.78 4.69 4.30
C ASN A 174 0.26 3.71 3.73
N ASP A 175 1.46 3.66 4.32
CA ASP A 175 2.54 2.77 3.93
C ASP A 175 2.49 1.44 4.67
N VAL A 176 1.68 1.31 5.73
CA VAL A 176 1.36 0.03 6.38
C VAL A 176 -0.13 -0.02 6.62
N MET A 177 -0.85 -0.76 5.78
CA MET A 177 -2.31 -0.89 5.86
C MET A 177 -2.74 -2.33 5.70
N LEU A 178 -3.37 -2.90 6.71
CA LEU A 178 -4.11 -4.14 6.58
C LEU A 178 -5.51 -3.82 6.07
N ILE A 179 -5.87 -4.37 4.92
CA ILE A 179 -7.10 -4.06 4.20
C ILE A 179 -8.04 -5.26 4.25
N ASN A 180 -9.28 -5.03 4.68
CA ASN A 180 -10.40 -5.95 4.52
C ASN A 180 -10.94 -5.81 3.09
N VAL A 181 -10.61 -6.75 2.22
CA VAL A 181 -10.94 -6.64 0.78
C VAL A 181 -12.45 -6.64 0.56
N LYS A 182 -13.19 -7.49 1.27
CA LYS A 182 -14.65 -7.54 1.18
C LYS A 182 -15.27 -6.20 1.55
N GLU A 183 -14.89 -5.62 2.68
CA GLU A 183 -15.44 -4.32 3.11
C GLU A 183 -14.95 -3.16 2.22
N TRP A 184 -13.74 -3.23 1.67
CA TRP A 184 -13.25 -2.27 0.67
C TRP A 184 -14.12 -2.24 -0.58
N LEU A 185 -14.40 -3.42 -1.15
CA LEU A 185 -15.24 -3.56 -2.35
C LEU A 185 -16.69 -3.16 -2.06
N LYS A 186 -17.28 -3.67 -0.97
CA LYS A 186 -18.65 -3.35 -0.55
C LYS A 186 -18.89 -1.84 -0.37
N ASN A 187 -17.86 -1.11 0.08
CA ASN A 187 -17.97 0.34 0.33
C ASN A 187 -17.52 1.20 -0.86
N ASN A 188 -17.20 0.63 -2.02
CA ASN A 188 -16.75 1.35 -3.24
C ASN A 188 -15.61 2.33 -2.94
N ILE A 189 -14.57 1.86 -2.25
CA ILE A 189 -13.49 2.71 -1.77
C ILE A 189 -12.60 3.19 -2.92
N GLU A 190 -12.37 2.36 -3.95
CA GLU A 190 -11.64 2.75 -5.16
C GLU A 190 -12.27 3.98 -5.82
N GLU A 191 -13.59 3.96 -6.04
CA GLU A 191 -14.35 5.02 -6.68
C GLU A 191 -14.35 6.30 -5.83
N LYS A 192 -14.48 6.17 -4.51
CA LYS A 192 -14.39 7.31 -3.58
C LYS A 192 -12.99 7.93 -3.61
N CYS A 193 -11.94 7.12 -3.57
CA CYS A 193 -10.56 7.60 -3.68
C CYS A 193 -10.34 8.31 -5.02
N ALA A 194 -10.78 7.73 -6.13
CA ALA A 194 -10.69 8.33 -7.46
C ALA A 194 -11.42 9.68 -7.52
N TYR A 195 -12.63 9.76 -6.98
CA TYR A 195 -13.37 11.01 -6.89
C TYR A 195 -12.57 12.10 -6.15
N TYR A 196 -12.07 11.81 -4.96
CA TYR A 196 -11.32 12.81 -4.19
C TYR A 196 -10.00 13.18 -4.86
N LEU A 197 -9.26 12.22 -5.41
CA LEU A 197 -7.98 12.48 -6.08
C LEU A 197 -8.15 13.29 -7.36
N THR A 198 -9.26 13.15 -8.10
CA THR A 198 -9.52 13.96 -9.29
C THR A 198 -10.06 15.35 -8.97
N ASN A 199 -10.84 15.50 -7.91
CA ASN A 199 -11.54 16.76 -7.62
C ASN A 199 -10.84 17.65 -6.58
N TYR A 200 -9.88 17.10 -5.82
CA TYR A 200 -9.22 17.80 -4.74
C TYR A 200 -7.71 17.61 -4.80
N PHE A 201 -6.97 18.71 -4.65
CA PHE A 201 -5.51 18.71 -4.58
C PHE A 201 -5.07 19.14 -3.18
N ARG A 202 -4.05 18.46 -2.65
CA ARG A 202 -3.45 18.85 -1.37
C ARG A 202 -2.72 20.17 -1.57
N CYS A 203 -3.37 21.27 -1.19
CA CYS A 203 -2.71 22.56 -1.11
C CYS A 203 -1.63 22.46 -0.03
N ILE A 204 -0.37 22.35 -0.44
CA ILE A 204 0.74 22.69 0.45
C ILE A 204 0.74 24.21 0.49
N SER A 205 -0.14 24.79 1.30
CA SER A 205 0.17 26.10 1.85
C SER A 205 1.39 25.86 2.73
N PHE A 206 2.59 26.00 2.16
CA PHE A 206 3.70 26.52 2.94
C PHE A 206 3.18 27.85 3.43
N GLY A 207 2.66 27.87 4.65
CA GLY A 207 2.43 29.13 5.34
C GLY A 207 3.73 29.89 5.18
N ASN A 208 3.67 31.07 4.57
CA ASN A 208 4.73 32.04 4.74
C ASN A 208 4.98 32.07 6.24
N ARG A 209 6.10 31.48 6.68
CA ARG A 209 6.65 31.74 7.99
C ARG A 209 7.06 33.21 7.94
N THR A 210 6.10 34.08 8.24
CA THR A 210 6.37 35.45 8.67
C THR A 210 6.99 35.40 10.05
#